data_AF-A0A8H4Q5R2-F1
#
_entry.id   AF-A0A8H4Q5R2-F1
#
_cell.length_a   1.000
_cell.length_b   1.000
_cell.length_c   1.000
_cell.angle_alpha   90.00
_cell.angle_beta   90.00
_cell.angle_gamma   90.00
#
_symmetry.space_group_name_H-M   'P 1'
#
loop_
_entity.id
_entity.type
_entity.pdbx_description
1 polymer ?
#
loop_
_entity_poly.entity_id
_entity_poly.type
_entity_poly.pdbx_seq_one_letter_code
_entity_poly.pdbx_strand_id
1 'polypeptide(L)'
;MLDRIRSIGGSREERMGGDEDSPQLDHHHQNQNQNQNQQQQQQQQQQQRRRRHQQHRQQHHHQQHHHHHDHHHHHHLLHLHHQPDASDSNCRKLSSLTQRMRAAPSGPNHVDAAYKEFVKHRDVSAGLCRSVLADSPCEACLSVVREWKACLETLVEAFRVSLADTYRSYEREATSDMVERLFGSKKFRKEAVHRMRNASVTRVLSADPQFFPRYEIRFRNYEKLKLELADMRCLLQSAESGISPSRPIEELAVAPRGDALLEFANLDAIDEPVLRFRVDSAVLADTSPIFARIFASVRPASLRCHDDDDVQRLLPPMPPTVYVGRDGHELALYRMPQTETNRLRATEMLLLAAHGVGELPVEVGLDLLVALAESCLRYKCTSPLEGMAANHWLPRWEHASDDRLVVVAYAFGARRLFARSTRRAILHLLDEPQLGAKPWPPRIRDKVWAVRCAKVAQVHACCEAAVAEYLRPPGGATRCRRGSRACDAACLGWLMLGLDERGMLPAFSQARTRSLAEMGEAVGGMGACSSLHGGVCDPVGALRAAVGDVLESLGG
;
A
#
# COMPACT_ATOMS: atom_id res chain seq x y z
N MET A 1 39.52 48.10 9.32
CA MET A 1 40.26 47.76 10.55
C MET A 1 41.15 46.60 10.19
N LEU A 2 42.32 46.93 9.61
CA LEU A 2 43.61 46.96 10.32
C LEU A 2 43.96 45.54 10.79
N ASP A 3 45.08 44.91 10.47
CA ASP A 3 46.26 45.16 9.65
C ASP A 3 47.08 43.84 9.87
N ARG A 4 47.80 43.26 8.88
CA ARG A 4 49.27 43.34 8.81
C ARG A 4 49.97 42.92 10.15
N ILE A 5 50.99 42.06 10.23
CA ILE A 5 52.16 41.92 9.36
C ILE A 5 53.20 41.01 10.06
N ARG A 6 54.03 40.34 9.25
CA ARG A 6 55.44 39.94 9.43
C ARG A 6 55.85 38.96 10.55
N SER A 7 56.82 38.06 10.40
CA SER A 7 57.93 37.76 9.46
C SER A 7 59.23 37.66 10.27
N ILE A 8 60.21 36.96 9.69
CA ILE A 8 61.66 36.98 9.98
C ILE A 8 62.05 36.02 11.12
N GLY A 9 62.98 35.06 10.99
CA GLY A 9 64.01 34.82 9.98
C GLY A 9 65.41 34.85 10.62
N GLY A 10 66.28 33.91 10.23
CA GLY A 10 67.73 33.90 10.53
C GLY A 10 68.11 32.98 11.71
N SER A 11 68.82 31.86 11.56
CA SER A 11 70.12 31.56 10.93
C SER A 11 71.33 32.04 11.74
N ARG A 12 72.12 31.05 12.20
CA ARG A 12 73.56 30.85 11.94
C ARG A 12 74.57 31.19 13.06
N GLU A 13 75.38 30.15 13.38
CA GLU A 13 76.80 30.11 13.84
C GLU A 13 77.14 30.79 15.18
N GLU A 14 78.10 30.38 16.02
CA GLU A 14 79.25 29.46 15.95
C GLU A 14 79.80 29.23 17.39
N ARG A 15 80.44 28.07 17.59
CA ARG A 15 81.67 27.81 18.40
C ARG A 15 81.72 27.76 19.94
N MET A 16 82.27 26.60 20.35
CA MET A 16 83.42 26.37 21.24
C MET A 16 83.19 26.23 22.76
N GLY A 17 83.42 25.00 23.22
CA GLY A 17 84.33 24.73 24.34
C GLY A 17 83.70 24.26 25.64
N GLY A 18 84.18 23.12 26.16
CA GLY A 18 84.10 22.79 27.58
C GLY A 18 83.64 21.36 27.87
N ASP A 19 84.61 20.47 28.07
CA ASP A 19 84.44 19.17 28.73
C ASP A 19 83.78 19.32 30.12
N GLU A 20 82.86 18.42 30.47
CA GLU A 20 82.71 17.87 31.83
C GLU A 20 81.74 16.67 31.82
N ASP A 21 82.23 15.53 32.27
CA ASP A 21 81.50 14.28 32.50
C ASP A 21 80.29 14.48 33.42
N SER A 22 79.12 13.95 33.05
CA SER A 22 77.97 13.82 33.95
C SER A 22 77.09 12.61 33.59
N PRO A 23 77.13 11.50 34.35
CA PRO A 23 76.38 10.29 34.08
C PRO A 23 74.97 10.35 34.69
N GLN A 24 74.14 11.32 34.29
CA GLN A 24 72.76 11.45 34.77
C GLN A 24 71.68 11.55 33.67
N LEU A 25 72.06 11.61 32.38
CA LEU A 25 71.10 11.73 31.27
C LEU A 25 70.55 10.39 30.73
N ASP A 26 71.26 9.27 30.95
CA ASP A 26 70.81 7.96 30.45
C ASP A 26 69.65 7.36 31.24
N HIS A 27 69.55 7.62 32.54
CA HIS A 27 68.45 7.10 33.35
C HIS A 27 67.11 7.75 33.02
N HIS A 28 67.10 9.03 32.60
CA HIS A 28 65.85 9.70 32.26
C HIS A 28 65.31 9.24 30.89
N HIS A 29 66.18 9.04 29.90
CA HIS A 29 65.80 8.49 28.59
C HIS A 29 65.35 7.03 28.69
N GLN A 30 66.01 6.23 29.53
CA GLN A 30 65.63 4.83 29.71
C GLN A 30 64.28 4.68 30.44
N ASN A 31 63.98 5.56 31.40
CA ASN A 31 62.70 5.58 32.09
C ASN A 31 61.57 6.13 31.21
N GLN A 32 61.86 7.10 30.32
CA GLN A 32 60.91 7.59 29.32
C GLN A 32 60.55 6.50 28.30
N ASN A 33 61.53 5.74 27.81
CA ASN A 33 61.30 4.62 26.90
C ASN A 33 60.53 3.47 27.57
N GLN A 34 60.80 3.19 28.85
CA GLN A 34 59.99 2.21 29.60
C GLN A 34 58.55 2.66 29.76
N ASN A 35 58.30 3.92 30.10
CA ASN A 35 56.93 4.46 30.18
C ASN A 35 56.21 4.43 28.83
N GLN A 36 56.89 4.79 27.72
CA GLN A 36 56.29 4.71 26.39
C GLN A 36 55.94 3.28 26.00
N ASN A 37 56.82 2.31 26.28
CA ASN A 37 56.52 0.90 26.03
C ASN A 37 55.36 0.40 26.88
N GLN A 38 55.29 0.78 28.16
CA GLN A 38 54.19 0.39 29.04
C GLN A 38 52.85 0.98 28.56
N GLN A 39 52.88 2.22 28.06
CA GLN A 39 51.70 2.89 27.52
C GLN A 39 51.24 2.27 26.20
N GLN A 40 52.17 1.89 25.31
CA GLN A 40 51.87 1.13 24.10
C GLN A 40 51.26 -0.23 24.41
N GLN A 41 51.78 -0.93 25.41
CA GLN A 41 51.28 -2.24 25.83
C GLN A 41 49.86 -2.16 26.40
N GLN A 42 49.56 -1.11 27.17
CA GLN A 42 48.20 -0.83 27.64
C GLN A 42 47.24 -0.51 26.49
N GLN A 43 47.67 0.26 25.49
CA GLN A 43 46.85 0.55 24.31
C GLN A 43 46.55 -0.73 23.50
N GLN A 44 47.54 -1.60 23.32
CA GLN A 44 47.33 -2.89 22.65
C GLN A 44 46.35 -3.79 23.43
N GLN A 45 46.44 -3.85 24.76
CA GLN A 45 45.49 -4.59 25.57
C GLN A 45 44.06 -4.01 25.48
N GLN A 46 43.92 -2.68 25.45
CA GLN A 46 42.61 -2.05 25.25
C GLN A 46 42.03 -2.35 23.86
N GLN A 47 42.85 -2.33 22.80
CA GLN A 47 42.40 -2.71 21.47
C GLN A 47 41.98 -4.18 21.39
N GLN A 48 42.72 -5.09 22.04
CA GLN A 48 42.33 -6.49 22.12
C GLN A 48 41.01 -6.68 22.88
N ARG A 49 40.81 -5.95 23.99
CA ARG A 49 39.52 -5.97 24.73
C ARG A 49 38.38 -5.46 23.87
N ARG A 50 38.58 -4.38 23.10
CA ARG A 50 37.57 -3.86 22.15
C ARG A 50 37.25 -4.87 21.06
N ARG A 51 38.25 -5.54 20.49
CA ARG A 51 38.05 -6.60 19.48
C ARG A 51 37.28 -7.79 20.05
N ARG A 52 37.62 -8.25 21.26
CA ARG A 52 36.87 -9.32 21.95
C ARG A 52 35.42 -8.91 22.23
N HIS A 53 35.19 -7.68 22.66
CA HIS A 53 33.84 -7.18 22.91
C HIS A 53 33.03 -7.05 21.62
N GLN A 54 33.67 -6.65 20.51
CA GLN A 54 33.04 -6.57 19.19
C GLN A 54 32.73 -7.97 18.63
N GLN A 55 33.65 -8.94 18.79
CA GLN A 55 33.38 -10.34 18.46
C GLN A 55 32.24 -10.92 19.31
N HIS A 56 32.21 -10.60 20.60
CA HIS A 56 31.13 -11.07 21.47
C HIS A 56 29.79 -10.43 21.09
N ARG A 57 29.77 -9.14 20.71
CA ARG A 57 28.59 -8.48 20.13
C ARG A 57 28.15 -9.13 18.81
N GLN A 58 29.08 -9.47 17.92
CA GLN A 58 28.77 -10.15 16.66
C GLN A 58 28.21 -11.56 16.91
N GLN A 59 28.78 -12.30 17.87
CA GLN A 59 28.25 -13.60 18.30
C GLN A 59 26.86 -13.47 18.93
N HIS A 60 26.64 -12.45 19.76
CA HIS A 60 25.32 -12.16 20.32
C HIS A 60 24.30 -11.79 19.24
N HIS A 61 24.71 -11.02 18.23
CA HIS A 61 23.85 -10.70 17.08
C HIS A 61 23.55 -11.94 16.24
N HIS A 62 24.53 -12.83 16.04
CA HIS A 62 24.33 -14.09 15.33
C HIS A 62 23.42 -15.05 16.10
N GLN A 63 23.56 -15.13 17.43
CA GLN A 63 22.64 -15.89 18.29
C GLN A 63 21.23 -15.28 18.33
N GLN A 64 21.09 -13.95 18.33
CA GLN A 64 19.79 -13.28 18.20
C GLN A 64 19.16 -13.51 16.82
N HIS A 65 19.94 -13.52 15.74
CA HIS A 65 19.43 -13.85 14.41
C HIS A 65 19.04 -15.32 14.28
N HIS A 66 19.79 -16.25 14.88
CA HIS A 66 19.37 -17.66 14.94
C HIS A 66 18.11 -17.85 15.80
N HIS A 67 17.99 -17.15 16.94
CA HIS A 67 16.75 -17.18 17.71
C HIS A 67 15.59 -16.50 17.00
N HIS A 68 15.79 -15.48 16.15
CA HIS A 68 14.72 -14.91 15.34
C HIS A 68 14.32 -15.80 14.16
N HIS A 69 15.27 -16.51 13.53
CA HIS A 69 14.93 -17.42 12.44
C HIS A 69 14.25 -18.72 12.94
N ASP A 70 14.67 -19.25 14.10
CA ASP A 70 13.96 -20.36 14.74
C ASP A 70 12.64 -19.89 15.40
N HIS A 71 12.56 -18.67 15.95
CA HIS A 71 11.26 -18.13 16.37
C HIS A 71 10.31 -17.85 15.20
N HIS A 72 10.76 -17.55 13.99
CA HIS A 72 9.83 -17.40 12.86
C HIS A 72 9.29 -18.73 12.34
N HIS A 73 10.08 -19.81 12.37
CA HIS A 73 9.57 -21.15 12.04
C HIS A 73 8.80 -21.81 13.19
N HIS A 74 9.05 -21.47 14.45
CA HIS A 74 8.25 -21.94 15.58
C HIS A 74 7.09 -21.03 15.99
N HIS A 75 7.08 -19.72 15.75
CA HIS A 75 5.88 -18.89 15.99
C HIS A 75 4.78 -19.16 14.98
N HIS A 76 5.11 -19.58 13.75
CA HIS A 76 4.08 -19.95 12.80
C HIS A 76 3.40 -21.30 13.14
N LEU A 77 3.99 -22.11 14.03
CA LEU A 77 3.46 -23.41 14.47
C LEU A 77 3.06 -23.45 15.96
N LEU A 78 3.50 -22.50 16.79
CA LEU A 78 3.16 -22.44 18.23
C LEU A 78 2.22 -21.28 18.60
N HIS A 79 1.82 -20.43 17.64
CA HIS A 79 0.64 -19.56 17.79
C HIS A 79 -0.66 -20.26 17.34
N LEU A 80 -0.71 -21.58 17.51
CA LEU A 80 -1.88 -22.45 17.33
C LEU A 80 -2.31 -23.14 18.63
N HIS A 81 -1.77 -22.75 19.78
CA HIS A 81 -2.49 -22.90 21.04
C HIS A 81 -3.39 -21.69 21.23
N HIS A 82 -4.39 -21.62 20.33
CA HIS A 82 -5.70 -21.06 20.62
C HIS A 82 -6.08 -21.46 22.04
N GLN A 83 -6.58 -20.54 22.86
CA GLN A 83 -7.07 -20.81 24.20
C GLN A 83 -8.53 -21.32 24.06
N PRO A 84 -8.76 -22.58 23.64
CA PRO A 84 -10.04 -22.98 23.05
C PRO A 84 -11.12 -23.03 24.12
N ASP A 85 -10.72 -23.30 25.37
CA ASP A 85 -11.59 -23.49 26.52
C ASP A 85 -12.40 -22.23 26.87
N ALA A 86 -11.82 -21.04 26.68
CA ALA A 86 -12.49 -19.80 27.02
C ALA A 86 -13.57 -19.43 25.99
N SER A 87 -13.24 -19.52 24.71
CA SER A 87 -14.18 -19.25 23.61
C SER A 87 -15.31 -20.29 23.60
N ASP A 88 -14.99 -21.58 23.73
CA ASP A 88 -15.99 -22.66 23.79
C ASP A 88 -16.92 -22.51 25.01
N SER A 89 -16.38 -22.14 26.17
CA SER A 89 -17.17 -21.85 27.36
C SER A 89 -18.14 -20.69 27.13
N ASN A 90 -17.68 -19.64 26.46
CA ASN A 90 -18.50 -18.47 26.13
C ASN A 90 -19.56 -18.78 25.06
N CYS A 91 -19.23 -19.56 24.03
CA CYS A 91 -20.17 -20.02 23.00
C CYS A 91 -21.26 -20.91 23.66
N ARG A 92 -20.92 -21.83 24.58
CA ARG A 92 -21.92 -22.62 25.34
C ARG A 92 -22.83 -21.76 26.22
N LYS A 93 -22.27 -20.77 26.93
CA LYS A 93 -23.06 -19.83 27.75
C LYS A 93 -24.02 -19.01 26.90
N LEU A 94 -23.57 -18.52 25.75
CA LEU A 94 -24.40 -17.77 24.81
C LEU A 94 -25.52 -18.65 24.25
N SER A 95 -25.22 -19.89 23.84
CA SER A 95 -26.25 -20.85 23.41
C SER A 95 -27.32 -21.11 24.48
N SER A 96 -26.92 -21.23 25.75
CA SER A 96 -27.86 -21.37 26.87
C SER A 96 -28.76 -20.14 27.06
N LEU A 97 -28.22 -18.93 26.88
CA LEU A 97 -29.01 -17.69 26.90
C LEU A 97 -29.97 -17.62 25.71
N THR A 98 -29.51 -17.98 24.52
CA THR A 98 -30.34 -18.06 23.31
C THR A 98 -31.50 -19.03 23.50
N GLN A 99 -31.26 -20.22 24.06
CA GLN A 99 -32.32 -21.20 24.33
C GLN A 99 -33.35 -20.67 25.33
N ARG A 100 -32.92 -19.97 26.38
CA ARG A 100 -33.83 -19.32 27.34
C ARG A 100 -34.69 -18.24 26.68
N MET A 101 -34.10 -17.43 25.80
CA MET A 101 -34.84 -16.44 25.03
C MET A 101 -35.87 -17.05 24.09
N ARG A 102 -35.55 -18.18 23.43
CA ARG A 102 -36.52 -18.90 22.58
C ARG A 102 -37.66 -19.52 23.38
N ALA A 103 -37.37 -20.02 24.58
CA ALA A 103 -38.39 -20.60 25.46
C ALA A 103 -39.32 -19.53 26.07
N ALA A 104 -38.92 -18.26 26.08
CA ALA A 104 -39.78 -17.17 26.51
C ALA A 104 -40.95 -17.00 25.50
N PRO A 105 -42.18 -16.78 25.99
CA PRO A 105 -43.34 -16.59 25.12
C PRO A 105 -43.15 -15.31 24.29
N SER A 106 -42.87 -15.47 23.00
CA SER A 106 -42.46 -14.40 22.07
C SER A 106 -43.55 -14.00 21.07
N GLY A 107 -44.80 -14.39 21.32
CA GLY A 107 -45.94 -13.97 20.49
C GLY A 107 -46.36 -12.50 20.72
N PRO A 108 -47.15 -11.91 19.80
CA PRO A 108 -47.63 -10.51 19.91
C PRO A 108 -48.36 -10.19 21.23
N ASN A 109 -48.95 -11.20 21.87
CA ASN A 109 -49.66 -11.07 23.15
C ASN A 109 -48.74 -11.14 24.39
N HIS A 110 -47.48 -11.54 24.23
CA HIS A 110 -46.52 -11.78 25.32
C HIS A 110 -45.24 -10.94 25.22
N VAL A 111 -45.20 -9.95 24.32
CA VAL A 111 -44.04 -9.09 24.04
C VAL A 111 -43.41 -8.45 25.29
N ASP A 112 -44.23 -8.04 26.27
CA ASP A 112 -43.73 -7.42 27.50
C ASP A 112 -42.98 -8.43 28.39
N ALA A 113 -43.41 -9.69 28.42
CA ALA A 113 -42.75 -10.75 29.17
C ALA A 113 -41.44 -11.17 28.48
N ALA A 114 -41.46 -11.35 27.16
CA ALA A 114 -40.26 -11.65 26.38
C ALA A 114 -39.21 -10.52 26.48
N TYR A 115 -39.64 -9.26 26.43
CA TYR A 115 -38.74 -8.12 26.59
C TYR A 115 -38.12 -8.04 27.98
N LYS A 116 -38.90 -8.33 29.04
CA LYS A 116 -38.36 -8.43 30.40
C LYS A 116 -37.30 -9.52 30.49
N GLU A 117 -37.48 -10.65 29.81
CA GLU A 117 -36.46 -11.71 29.76
C GLU A 117 -35.21 -11.26 29.00
N PHE A 118 -35.38 -10.60 27.85
CA PHE A 118 -34.27 -10.01 27.10
C PHE A 118 -33.43 -9.06 27.96
N VAL A 119 -34.09 -8.13 28.67
CA VAL A 119 -33.39 -7.13 29.50
C VAL A 119 -32.52 -7.77 30.58
N LYS A 120 -32.91 -8.93 31.13
CA LYS A 120 -32.09 -9.65 32.13
C LYS A 120 -30.76 -10.15 31.56
N HIS A 121 -30.76 -10.51 30.28
CA HIS A 121 -29.62 -11.17 29.64
C HIS A 121 -28.84 -10.26 28.69
N ARG A 122 -29.38 -9.08 28.37
CA ARG A 122 -28.83 -8.15 27.38
C ARG A 122 -27.35 -7.89 27.57
N ASP A 123 -26.95 -7.36 28.72
CA ASP A 123 -25.57 -6.91 28.94
C ASP A 123 -24.59 -8.11 28.93
N VAL A 124 -25.02 -9.25 29.50
CA VAL A 124 -24.24 -10.51 29.49
C VAL A 124 -24.08 -11.06 28.08
N SER A 125 -25.17 -11.11 27.30
CA SER A 125 -25.16 -11.60 25.93
C SER A 125 -24.30 -10.72 25.01
N ALA A 126 -24.35 -9.40 25.17
CA ALA A 126 -23.52 -8.46 24.42
C ALA A 126 -22.03 -8.64 24.74
N GLY A 127 -21.69 -8.81 26.03
CA GLY A 127 -20.32 -9.12 26.46
C GLY A 127 -19.81 -10.45 25.89
N LEU A 128 -20.64 -11.50 25.94
CA LEU A 128 -20.32 -12.80 25.37
C LEU A 128 -20.14 -12.73 23.85
N CYS A 129 -21.01 -12.03 23.12
CA CYS A 129 -20.87 -11.86 21.68
C CYS A 129 -19.54 -11.19 21.33
N ARG A 130 -19.14 -10.10 22.02
CA ARG A 130 -17.85 -9.45 21.75
C ARG A 130 -16.67 -10.37 22.07
N SER A 131 -16.72 -11.09 23.19
CA SER A 131 -15.65 -12.01 23.58
C SER A 131 -15.49 -13.18 22.61
N VAL A 132 -16.61 -13.74 22.14
CA VAL A 132 -16.63 -14.85 21.19
C VAL A 132 -16.09 -14.42 19.82
N LEU A 133 -16.28 -13.15 19.44
CA LEU A 133 -15.87 -12.62 18.15
C LEU A 133 -14.49 -11.93 18.18
N ALA A 134 -13.82 -11.84 19.32
CA ALA A 134 -12.58 -11.07 19.48
C ALA A 134 -11.41 -11.63 18.65
N ASP A 135 -11.27 -12.95 18.60
CA ASP A 135 -10.11 -13.66 18.04
C ASP A 135 -10.53 -14.64 16.95
N SER A 136 -10.57 -14.17 15.70
CA SER A 136 -10.85 -14.96 14.47
C SER A 136 -11.90 -16.07 14.70
N PRO A 137 -13.19 -15.70 14.84
CA PRO A 137 -14.21 -16.63 15.30
C PRO A 137 -14.36 -17.83 14.37
N CYS A 138 -14.42 -19.03 14.96
CA CYS A 138 -14.75 -20.23 14.21
C CYS A 138 -16.24 -20.21 13.82
N GLU A 139 -16.60 -21.01 12.81
CA GLU A 139 -17.97 -21.07 12.29
C GLU A 139 -19.00 -21.46 13.36
N ALA A 140 -18.61 -22.32 14.31
CA ALA A 140 -19.47 -22.69 15.44
C ALA A 140 -19.79 -21.51 16.37
N CYS A 141 -18.88 -20.54 16.49
CA CYS A 141 -19.10 -19.36 17.31
C CYS A 141 -19.87 -18.27 16.54
N LEU A 142 -19.66 -18.14 15.22
CA LEU A 142 -20.51 -17.31 14.36
C LEU A 142 -21.97 -17.79 14.35
N SER A 143 -22.20 -19.11 14.30
CA SER A 143 -23.56 -19.67 14.28
C SER A 143 -24.34 -19.34 15.56
N VAL A 144 -23.70 -19.41 16.74
CA VAL A 144 -24.35 -19.07 18.02
C VAL A 144 -24.72 -17.58 18.09
N VAL A 145 -23.88 -16.69 17.54
CA VAL A 145 -24.20 -15.25 17.46
C VAL A 145 -25.32 -14.98 16.45
N ARG A 146 -25.34 -15.67 15.29
CA ARG A 146 -26.46 -15.60 14.33
C ARG A 146 -27.77 -16.04 14.97
N GLU A 147 -27.72 -17.10 15.77
CA GLU A 147 -28.86 -17.59 16.52
C GLU A 147 -29.38 -16.58 17.55
N TRP A 148 -28.48 -15.89 18.27
CA TRP A 148 -28.86 -14.80 19.17
C TRP A 148 -29.50 -13.62 18.42
N LYS A 149 -28.90 -13.19 17.31
CA LYS A 149 -29.46 -12.17 16.41
C LYS A 149 -30.88 -12.54 15.97
N ALA A 150 -31.11 -13.79 15.56
CA ALA A 150 -32.43 -14.27 15.12
C ALA A 150 -33.49 -14.17 16.23
N CYS A 151 -33.12 -14.39 17.50
CA CYS A 151 -34.01 -14.17 18.63
C CYS A 151 -34.40 -12.70 18.78
N LEU A 152 -33.46 -11.77 18.58
CA LEU A 152 -33.74 -10.33 18.61
C LEU A 152 -34.66 -9.92 17.45
N GLU A 153 -34.43 -10.45 16.25
CA GLU A 153 -35.28 -10.20 15.07
C GLU A 153 -36.72 -10.66 15.32
N THR A 154 -36.89 -11.86 15.87
CA THR A 154 -38.20 -12.41 16.24
C THR A 154 -38.91 -11.51 17.27
N LEU A 155 -38.18 -11.02 18.26
CA LEU A 155 -38.75 -10.13 19.29
C LEU A 155 -39.12 -8.75 18.74
N VAL A 156 -38.29 -8.17 17.86
CA VAL A 156 -38.59 -6.90 17.17
C VAL A 156 -39.87 -7.04 16.35
N GLU A 157 -40.01 -8.15 15.62
CA GLU A 157 -41.20 -8.40 14.80
C GLU A 157 -42.44 -8.62 15.67
N ALA A 158 -42.33 -9.37 16.77
CA ALA A 158 -43.44 -9.53 17.70
C ALA A 158 -43.92 -8.20 18.29
N PHE A 159 -43.01 -7.28 18.63
CA PHE A 159 -43.37 -5.91 19.03
C PHE A 159 -44.08 -5.16 17.91
N ARG A 160 -43.56 -5.23 16.68
CA ARG A 160 -44.13 -4.56 15.52
C ARG A 160 -45.56 -5.03 15.27
N VAL A 161 -45.79 -6.34 15.24
CA VAL A 161 -47.12 -6.95 15.08
C VAL A 161 -48.05 -6.54 16.23
N SER A 162 -47.62 -6.68 17.49
CA SER A 162 -48.41 -6.29 18.67
C SER A 162 -48.85 -4.82 18.65
N LEU A 163 -47.91 -3.93 18.32
CA LEU A 163 -48.16 -2.48 18.26
C LEU A 163 -49.08 -2.13 17.10
N ALA A 164 -48.89 -2.74 15.93
CA ALA A 164 -49.71 -2.54 14.74
C ALA A 164 -51.14 -3.08 14.93
N ASP A 165 -51.31 -4.27 15.50
CA ASP A 165 -52.63 -4.86 15.75
C ASP A 165 -53.43 -4.06 16.76
N THR A 166 -52.75 -3.57 17.81
CA THR A 166 -53.37 -2.63 18.76
C THR A 166 -53.83 -1.37 18.04
N TYR A 167 -53.02 -0.79 17.15
CA TYR A 167 -53.42 0.39 16.37
C TYR A 167 -54.64 0.11 15.47
N ARG A 168 -54.62 -1.00 14.72
CA ARG A 168 -55.72 -1.44 13.85
C ARG A 168 -57.02 -1.70 14.61
N SER A 169 -56.95 -2.11 15.89
CA SER A 169 -58.15 -2.31 16.71
C SER A 169 -58.94 -1.01 16.96
N TYR A 170 -58.25 0.14 17.00
CA TYR A 170 -58.87 1.45 17.14
C TYR A 170 -59.20 2.08 15.79
N GLU A 171 -58.30 1.96 14.81
CA GLU A 171 -58.41 2.51 13.46
C GLU A 171 -58.56 1.37 12.45
N ARG A 172 -59.78 0.83 12.28
CA ARG A 172 -60.06 -0.35 11.44
C ARG A 172 -59.71 -0.18 9.96
N GLU A 173 -59.71 1.06 9.48
CA GLU A 173 -59.35 1.44 8.11
C GLU A 173 -57.87 1.79 7.96
N ALA A 174 -57.03 1.48 8.96
CA ALA A 174 -55.60 1.75 8.90
C ALA A 174 -54.94 1.03 7.71
N THR A 175 -54.41 1.82 6.77
CA THR A 175 -53.67 1.32 5.62
C THR A 175 -52.25 0.89 6.02
N SER A 176 -51.58 0.14 5.13
CA SER A 176 -50.18 -0.26 5.35
C SER A 176 -49.25 0.96 5.53
N ASP A 177 -49.44 2.01 4.72
CA ASP A 177 -48.68 3.26 4.83
C ASP A 177 -48.86 3.94 6.20
N MET A 178 -50.09 3.96 6.74
CA MET A 178 -50.34 4.49 8.08
C MET A 178 -49.61 3.71 9.16
N VAL A 179 -49.52 2.38 9.03
CA VAL A 179 -48.74 1.53 9.94
C VAL A 179 -47.24 1.83 9.81
N GLU A 180 -46.70 1.98 8.59
CA GLU A 180 -45.30 2.37 8.42
C GLU A 180 -45.00 3.74 9.05
N ARG A 181 -45.88 4.73 8.83
CA ARG A 181 -45.77 6.06 9.44
C ARG A 181 -45.87 6.04 10.96
N LEU A 182 -46.60 5.10 11.54
CA LEU A 182 -46.67 4.89 12.99
C LEU A 182 -45.30 4.59 13.59
N PHE A 183 -44.51 3.76 12.90
CA PHE A 183 -43.15 3.42 13.32
C PHE A 183 -42.12 4.47 12.88
N GLY A 184 -42.29 5.07 11.70
CA GLY A 184 -41.33 6.03 11.13
C GLY A 184 -41.44 7.48 11.62
N SER A 185 -42.61 7.93 12.07
CA SER A 185 -42.85 9.34 12.42
C SER A 185 -43.34 9.52 13.86
N LYS A 186 -42.49 10.11 14.71
CA LYS A 186 -42.85 10.47 16.10
C LYS A 186 -44.05 11.41 16.16
N LYS A 187 -44.20 12.31 15.19
CA LYS A 187 -45.34 13.24 15.09
C LYS A 187 -46.63 12.47 14.81
N PHE A 188 -46.63 11.65 13.75
CA PHE A 188 -47.78 10.82 13.40
C PHE A 188 -48.16 9.87 14.55
N ARG A 189 -47.17 9.27 15.21
CA ARG A 189 -47.38 8.39 16.36
C ARG A 189 -48.11 9.10 17.52
N LYS A 190 -47.72 10.33 17.86
CA LYS A 190 -48.40 11.12 18.90
C LYS A 190 -49.84 11.44 18.52
N GLU A 191 -50.08 11.84 17.26
CA GLU A 191 -51.42 12.12 16.75
C GLU A 191 -52.29 10.85 16.74
N ALA A 192 -51.75 9.72 16.30
CA ALA A 192 -52.42 8.42 16.31
C ALA A 192 -52.82 8.01 17.73
N VAL A 193 -51.90 8.08 18.70
CA VAL A 193 -52.20 7.77 20.10
C VAL A 193 -53.27 8.70 20.67
N HIS A 194 -53.26 9.99 20.31
CA HIS A 194 -54.31 10.92 20.71
C HIS A 194 -55.68 10.54 20.11
N ARG A 195 -55.74 10.20 18.82
CA ARG A 195 -56.98 9.70 18.19
C ARG A 195 -57.48 8.42 18.86
N MET A 196 -56.58 7.49 19.19
CA MET A 196 -56.93 6.26 19.90
C MET A 196 -57.53 6.56 21.29
N ARG A 197 -56.97 7.53 22.05
CA ARG A 197 -57.53 7.97 23.34
C ARG A 197 -58.93 8.57 23.20
N ASN A 198 -59.14 9.42 22.19
CA ASN A 198 -60.46 10.01 21.96
C ASN A 198 -61.49 8.93 21.55
N ALA A 199 -61.06 7.97 20.72
CA ALA A 199 -61.89 6.84 20.33
C ALA A 199 -62.20 5.89 21.50
N SER A 200 -61.29 5.68 22.45
CA SER A 200 -61.53 4.82 23.62
C SER A 200 -62.63 5.38 24.51
N VAL A 201 -62.63 6.70 24.73
CA VAL A 201 -63.69 7.40 25.50
C VAL A 201 -65.04 7.26 24.79
N THR A 202 -65.06 7.48 23.47
CA THR A 202 -66.31 7.51 22.69
C THR A 202 -66.92 6.12 22.49
N ARG A 203 -66.10 5.06 22.39
CA ARG A 203 -66.56 3.68 22.17
C ARG A 203 -66.89 2.92 23.46
N VAL A 204 -66.80 3.56 24.63
CA VAL A 204 -66.91 2.91 25.95
C VAL A 204 -65.98 1.69 26.07
N LEU A 205 -64.86 1.73 25.33
CA LEU A 205 -63.75 0.83 25.55
C LEU A 205 -63.06 1.40 26.78
N SER A 206 -63.51 1.01 27.97
CA SER A 206 -62.90 1.43 29.24
C SER A 206 -61.50 0.82 29.32
N ALA A 207 -60.56 1.39 28.57
CA ALA A 207 -59.18 0.99 28.60
C ALA A 207 -58.67 1.22 30.02
N ASP A 208 -58.07 0.18 30.61
CA ASP A 208 -57.28 0.26 31.84
C ASP A 208 -56.52 1.60 31.85
N PRO A 209 -56.56 2.41 32.91
CA PRO A 209 -55.80 3.67 32.98
C PRO A 209 -54.31 3.52 32.63
N GLN A 210 -53.76 2.32 32.78
CA GLN A 210 -52.39 1.97 32.41
C GLN A 210 -52.20 1.56 30.95
N PHE A 211 -53.25 1.41 30.15
CA PHE A 211 -53.19 0.94 28.75
C PHE A 211 -52.32 1.84 27.87
N PHE A 212 -52.64 3.13 27.77
CA PHE A 212 -51.88 4.05 26.92
C PHE A 212 -50.45 4.28 27.42
N PRO A 213 -50.19 4.44 28.74
CA PRO A 213 -48.83 4.41 29.27
C PRO A 213 -48.06 3.14 28.87
N ARG A 214 -48.65 1.95 28.99
CA ARG A 214 -48.02 0.69 28.56
C ARG A 214 -47.77 0.64 27.06
N TYR A 215 -48.70 1.11 26.24
CA TYR A 215 -48.56 1.17 24.79
C TYR A 215 -47.39 2.08 24.36
N GLU A 216 -47.25 3.24 25.00
CA GLU A 216 -46.10 4.12 24.78
C GLU A 216 -44.78 3.49 25.26
N ILE A 217 -44.79 2.78 26.40
CA ILE A 217 -43.62 2.03 26.88
C ILE A 217 -43.22 0.95 25.87
N ARG A 218 -44.17 0.22 25.28
CA ARG A 218 -43.89 -0.77 24.23
C ARG A 218 -43.20 -0.16 23.02
N PHE A 219 -43.62 1.03 22.57
CA PHE A 219 -42.88 1.75 21.52
C PHE A 219 -41.45 2.08 21.95
N ARG A 220 -41.22 2.55 23.18
CA ARG A 220 -39.86 2.85 23.67
C ARG A 220 -39.01 1.58 23.72
N ASN A 221 -39.57 0.46 24.15
CA ASN A 221 -38.89 -0.83 24.18
C ASN A 221 -38.55 -1.33 22.77
N TYR A 222 -39.48 -1.18 21.82
CA TYR A 222 -39.26 -1.47 20.40
C TYR A 222 -38.10 -0.66 19.83
N GLU A 223 -38.06 0.67 20.05
CA GLU A 223 -36.95 1.50 19.55
C GLU A 223 -35.59 1.09 20.17
N LYS A 224 -35.57 0.79 21.48
CA LYS A 224 -34.35 0.30 22.14
C LYS A 224 -33.88 -1.02 21.55
N LEU A 225 -34.80 -1.98 21.36
CA LEU A 225 -34.48 -3.27 20.80
C LEU A 225 -33.98 -3.17 19.35
N LYS A 226 -34.50 -2.23 18.55
CA LYS A 226 -33.98 -1.94 17.22
C LYS A 226 -32.54 -1.46 17.24
N LEU A 227 -32.16 -0.60 18.19
CA LEU A 227 -30.78 -0.15 18.34
C LEU A 227 -29.86 -1.31 18.69
N GLU A 228 -30.25 -2.16 19.65
CA GLU A 228 -29.49 -3.36 20.03
C GLU A 228 -29.35 -4.35 18.87
N LEU A 229 -30.40 -4.56 18.08
CA LEU A 229 -30.35 -5.39 16.88
C LEU A 229 -29.42 -4.79 15.81
N ALA A 230 -29.42 -3.47 15.62
CA ALA A 230 -28.52 -2.80 14.69
C ALA A 230 -27.06 -2.96 15.12
N ASP A 231 -26.75 -2.75 16.40
CA ASP A 231 -25.41 -2.96 16.96
C ASP A 231 -24.97 -4.43 16.79
N MET A 232 -25.87 -5.38 17.04
CA MET A 232 -25.59 -6.80 16.86
C MET A 232 -25.32 -7.16 15.40
N ARG A 233 -26.09 -6.60 14.46
CA ARG A 233 -25.86 -6.79 13.01
C ARG A 233 -24.50 -6.26 12.59
N CYS A 234 -24.14 -5.03 13.02
CA CYS A 234 -22.83 -4.45 12.71
C CYS A 234 -21.67 -5.29 13.26
N LEU A 235 -21.80 -5.78 14.49
CA LEU A 235 -20.78 -6.62 15.12
C LEU A 235 -20.62 -7.95 14.36
N LEU A 236 -21.73 -8.62 14.04
CA LEU A 236 -21.71 -9.89 13.30
C LEU A 236 -21.15 -9.73 11.88
N GLN A 237 -21.60 -8.73 11.12
CA GLN A 237 -21.13 -8.48 9.75
C GLN A 237 -19.62 -8.21 9.68
N SER A 238 -19.08 -7.53 10.69
CA SER A 238 -17.63 -7.28 10.79
C SER A 238 -16.88 -8.58 11.09
N ALA A 239 -17.38 -9.37 12.04
CA ALA A 239 -16.78 -10.66 12.38
C ALA A 239 -16.83 -11.68 11.24
N GLU A 240 -17.92 -11.72 10.46
CA GLU A 240 -18.03 -12.54 9.24
C GLU A 240 -17.02 -12.14 8.15
N SER A 241 -16.45 -10.94 8.26
CA SER A 241 -15.42 -10.43 7.36
C SER A 241 -14.01 -10.59 7.97
N GLY A 242 -13.88 -11.30 9.09
CA GLY A 242 -12.62 -11.50 9.81
C GLY A 242 -12.12 -10.26 10.57
N ILE A 243 -12.96 -9.24 10.70
CA ILE A 243 -12.59 -7.97 11.34
C ILE A 243 -12.81 -8.11 12.86
N SER A 244 -11.76 -7.84 13.63
CA SER A 244 -11.87 -7.82 15.09
C SER A 244 -12.81 -6.70 15.57
N PRO A 245 -13.65 -6.94 16.60
CA PRO A 245 -14.57 -5.95 17.17
C PRO A 245 -13.91 -4.66 17.68
N SER A 246 -12.61 -4.69 17.99
CA SER A 246 -11.84 -3.54 18.48
C SER A 246 -11.33 -2.64 17.35
N ARG A 247 -11.33 -3.13 16.10
CA ARG A 247 -10.72 -2.42 14.99
C ARG A 247 -11.62 -1.27 14.50
N PRO A 248 -11.07 -0.06 14.26
CA PRO A 248 -11.85 1.04 13.72
C PRO A 248 -12.32 0.74 12.29
N ILE A 249 -13.57 1.08 12.01
CA ILE A 249 -14.18 0.99 10.69
C ILE A 249 -14.55 2.40 10.25
N GLU A 250 -13.97 2.84 9.14
CA GLU A 250 -14.27 4.12 8.50
C GLU A 250 -15.21 3.89 7.32
N GLU A 251 -16.42 4.40 7.43
CA GLU A 251 -17.43 4.32 6.38
C GLU A 251 -17.54 5.67 5.67
N LEU A 252 -17.16 5.68 4.39
CA LEU A 252 -17.09 6.84 3.52
C LEU A 252 -18.26 6.79 2.54
N ALA A 253 -19.19 7.73 2.69
CA ALA A 253 -20.39 7.84 1.85
C ALA A 253 -20.10 8.59 0.54
N VAL A 254 -19.39 7.95 -0.39
CA VAL A 254 -19.10 8.50 -1.73
C VAL A 254 -20.40 8.79 -2.48
N ALA A 255 -21.32 7.83 -2.47
CA ALA A 255 -22.69 7.97 -2.95
C ALA A 255 -23.64 7.64 -1.78
N PRO A 256 -24.23 8.63 -1.09
CA PRO A 256 -25.11 8.39 0.06
C PRO A 256 -26.33 7.52 -0.24
N ARG A 257 -26.75 7.45 -1.51
CA ARG A 257 -27.85 6.60 -2.00
C ARG A 257 -27.37 5.38 -2.80
N GLY A 258 -26.06 5.13 -2.77
CA GLY A 258 -25.46 3.98 -3.45
C GLY A 258 -26.03 2.65 -2.93
N ASP A 259 -25.99 1.66 -3.81
CA ASP A 259 -26.51 0.30 -3.65
C ASP A 259 -25.42 -0.72 -3.28
N ALA A 260 -24.14 -0.33 -3.37
CA ALA A 260 -23.00 -1.18 -3.09
C ALA A 260 -22.07 -0.62 -2.02
N LEU A 261 -21.40 -1.52 -1.30
CA LEU A 261 -20.37 -1.22 -0.31
C LEU A 261 -19.08 -1.96 -0.67
N LEU A 262 -18.00 -1.22 -0.96
CA LEU A 262 -16.67 -1.79 -1.15
C LEU A 262 -15.97 -1.84 0.21
N GLU A 263 -15.69 -3.03 0.72
CA GLU A 263 -15.01 -3.22 2.00
C GLU A 263 -13.56 -3.65 1.79
N PHE A 264 -12.63 -2.86 2.33
CA PHE A 264 -11.21 -3.15 2.39
C PHE A 264 -10.85 -3.51 3.82
N ALA A 265 -10.90 -4.80 4.11
CA ALA A 265 -10.65 -5.31 5.44
C ALA A 265 -9.19 -5.18 5.86
N ASN A 266 -8.22 -4.97 4.95
CA ASN A 266 -6.82 -4.71 5.30
C ASN A 266 -6.25 -5.70 6.34
N LEU A 267 -6.55 -7.00 6.20
CA LEU A 267 -6.24 -8.00 7.22
C LEU A 267 -4.72 -8.15 7.46
N ASP A 268 -3.90 -7.94 6.43
CA ASP A 268 -2.43 -7.98 6.53
C ASP A 268 -1.82 -6.72 7.16
N ALA A 269 -2.61 -5.65 7.34
CA ALA A 269 -2.19 -4.38 7.91
C ALA A 269 -3.09 -4.04 9.11
N ILE A 270 -2.88 -4.74 10.22
CA ILE A 270 -3.75 -4.70 11.41
C ILE A 270 -3.83 -3.28 12.02
N ASP A 271 -2.75 -2.49 11.89
CA ASP A 271 -2.69 -1.11 12.38
C ASP A 271 -3.50 -0.12 11.53
N GLU A 272 -3.87 -0.52 10.31
CA GLU A 272 -4.68 0.30 9.41
C GLU A 272 -6.18 0.11 9.71
N PRO A 273 -7.02 1.14 9.54
CA PRO A 273 -8.46 0.99 9.69
C PRO A 273 -9.05 0.09 8.59
N VAL A 274 -10.25 -0.43 8.86
CA VAL A 274 -11.08 -1.01 7.81
C VAL A 274 -11.79 0.10 7.08
N LEU A 275 -11.70 0.10 5.76
CA LEU A 275 -12.36 1.11 4.94
C LEU A 275 -13.60 0.53 4.25
N ARG A 276 -14.71 1.26 4.32
CA ARG A 276 -15.95 0.93 3.60
C ARG A 276 -16.37 2.12 2.76
N PHE A 277 -16.46 1.93 1.44
CA PHE A 277 -16.93 2.98 0.53
C PHE A 277 -18.33 2.65 0.04
N ARG A 278 -19.32 3.48 0.38
CA ARG A 278 -20.67 3.36 -0.17
C ARG A 278 -20.71 4.04 -1.53
N VAL A 279 -21.02 3.26 -2.55
CA VAL A 279 -20.88 3.64 -3.97
C VAL A 279 -22.11 3.22 -4.76
N ASP A 280 -22.29 3.84 -5.92
CA ASP A 280 -23.27 3.42 -6.92
C ASP A 280 -22.63 2.44 -7.90
N SER A 281 -23.16 1.23 -7.96
CA SER A 281 -22.63 0.13 -8.79
C SER A 281 -22.75 0.41 -10.29
N ALA A 282 -23.75 1.21 -10.72
CA ALA A 282 -23.92 1.63 -12.11
C ALA A 282 -22.82 2.58 -12.54
N VAL A 283 -22.60 3.63 -11.75
CA VAL A 283 -21.62 4.65 -12.07
C VAL A 283 -20.19 4.10 -12.07
N LEU A 284 -19.85 3.24 -11.10
CA LEU A 284 -18.52 2.64 -11.07
C LEU A 284 -18.29 1.62 -12.20
N ALA A 285 -19.31 0.85 -12.58
CA ALA A 285 -19.19 -0.09 -13.69
C ALA A 285 -18.85 0.62 -15.01
N ASP A 286 -19.36 1.84 -15.22
CA ASP A 286 -19.13 2.59 -16.45
C ASP A 286 -17.74 3.27 -16.50
N THR A 287 -17.09 3.45 -15.34
CA THR A 287 -15.80 4.15 -15.22
C THR A 287 -14.59 3.22 -15.12
N SER A 288 -14.78 1.94 -14.80
CA SER A 288 -13.69 0.97 -14.68
C SER A 288 -14.10 -0.42 -15.19
N PRO A 289 -13.23 -1.10 -15.98
CA PRO A 289 -13.46 -2.48 -16.39
C PRO A 289 -13.39 -3.48 -15.21
N ILE A 290 -12.69 -3.13 -14.12
CA ILE A 290 -12.65 -3.97 -12.92
C ILE A 290 -14.00 -3.90 -12.22
N PHE A 291 -14.52 -2.69 -11.98
CA PHE A 291 -15.84 -2.52 -11.38
C PHE A 291 -16.96 -3.07 -12.28
N ALA A 292 -16.86 -2.92 -13.60
CA ALA A 292 -17.78 -3.55 -14.54
C ALA A 292 -17.86 -5.07 -14.32
N ARG A 293 -16.71 -5.74 -14.15
CA ARG A 293 -16.65 -7.18 -13.85
C ARG A 293 -17.20 -7.52 -12.47
N ILE A 294 -16.89 -6.73 -11.45
CA ILE A 294 -17.39 -6.93 -10.08
C ILE A 294 -18.93 -6.87 -10.04
N PHE A 295 -19.51 -5.91 -10.76
CA PHE A 295 -20.96 -5.68 -10.78
C PHE A 295 -21.69 -6.45 -11.91
N ALA A 296 -20.97 -7.16 -12.78
CA ALA A 296 -21.54 -7.91 -13.90
C ALA A 296 -22.50 -9.02 -13.47
N SER A 297 -22.37 -9.61 -12.27
CA SER A 297 -23.35 -10.61 -11.80
C SER A 297 -24.76 -10.01 -11.58
N VAL A 298 -24.86 -8.69 -11.49
CA VAL A 298 -26.13 -7.95 -11.33
C VAL A 298 -26.69 -7.51 -12.68
N ARG A 299 -25.90 -7.58 -13.79
CA ARG A 299 -26.33 -7.21 -15.15
C ARG A 299 -25.93 -8.25 -16.20
N PRO A 300 -26.87 -8.79 -16.99
CA PRO A 300 -26.50 -9.58 -18.16
C PRO A 300 -26.06 -8.62 -19.29
N ALA A 301 -24.76 -8.34 -19.43
CA ALA A 301 -24.24 -7.77 -20.67
C ALA A 301 -22.76 -8.10 -20.94
N SER A 302 -22.59 -8.82 -22.05
CA SER A 302 -21.46 -9.01 -22.95
C SER A 302 -20.27 -8.03 -22.89
N LEU A 303 -19.34 -8.22 -21.96
CA LEU A 303 -17.95 -7.73 -22.12
C LEU A 303 -16.98 -8.83 -21.65
N ARG A 304 -16.77 -9.82 -22.52
CA ARG A 304 -15.59 -10.68 -22.41
C ARG A 304 -14.37 -9.86 -22.83
N CYS A 305 -13.91 -8.98 -21.94
CA CYS A 305 -12.58 -8.41 -22.05
C CYS A 305 -11.58 -9.54 -21.78
N HIS A 306 -10.64 -9.72 -22.72
CA HIS A 306 -9.59 -10.73 -22.71
C HIS A 306 -9.00 -10.95 -21.31
N ASP A 307 -8.74 -12.23 -20.99
CA ASP A 307 -8.17 -12.70 -19.74
C ASP A 307 -6.81 -12.05 -19.48
N ASP A 308 -6.82 -10.98 -18.68
CA ASP A 308 -5.65 -10.45 -18.01
C ASP A 308 -5.68 -11.13 -16.62
N ASP A 309 -4.84 -12.17 -16.43
CA ASP A 309 -4.74 -12.96 -15.18
C ASP A 309 -4.61 -12.06 -13.94
N ASP A 310 -4.02 -10.86 -14.10
CA ASP A 310 -3.86 -9.85 -13.06
C ASP A 310 -5.19 -9.31 -12.50
N VAL A 311 -6.29 -9.35 -13.28
CA VAL A 311 -7.59 -8.82 -12.83
C VAL A 311 -8.32 -9.79 -11.91
N GLN A 312 -8.14 -11.11 -12.07
CA GLN A 312 -8.83 -12.10 -11.23
C GLN A 312 -8.49 -11.95 -9.75
N ARG A 313 -7.23 -11.60 -9.44
CA ARG A 313 -6.76 -11.36 -8.05
C ARG A 313 -7.39 -10.14 -7.39
N LEU A 314 -8.00 -9.25 -8.18
CA LEU A 314 -8.64 -8.02 -7.70
C LEU A 314 -10.16 -8.18 -7.53
N LEU A 315 -10.71 -9.33 -7.92
CA LEU A 315 -12.14 -9.59 -7.82
C LEU A 315 -12.49 -10.10 -6.41
N PRO A 316 -13.56 -9.57 -5.79
CA PRO A 316 -14.06 -10.08 -4.52
C PRO A 316 -14.69 -11.47 -4.71
N PRO A 317 -14.81 -12.26 -3.63
CA PRO A 317 -15.57 -13.49 -3.65
C PRO A 317 -17.04 -13.20 -4.00
N MET A 318 -17.63 -14.06 -4.83
CA MET A 318 -19.02 -13.96 -5.30
C MET A 318 -19.87 -15.09 -4.75
N PRO A 319 -21.18 -14.89 -4.48
CA PRO A 319 -21.95 -13.65 -4.64
C PRO A 319 -21.66 -12.61 -3.54
N PRO A 320 -22.02 -11.32 -3.74
CA PRO A 320 -21.90 -10.30 -2.69
C PRO A 320 -22.76 -10.67 -1.48
N THR A 321 -22.31 -10.25 -0.30
CA THR A 321 -23.06 -10.47 0.95
C THR A 321 -24.06 -9.34 1.18
N VAL A 322 -25.22 -9.65 1.76
CA VAL A 322 -26.18 -8.60 2.14
C VAL A 322 -25.64 -7.85 3.36
N TYR A 323 -25.44 -6.55 3.20
CA TYR A 323 -25.10 -5.63 4.29
C TYR A 323 -26.30 -4.78 4.66
N VAL A 324 -26.45 -4.48 5.94
CA VAL A 324 -27.56 -3.67 6.45
C VAL A 324 -26.92 -2.47 7.11
N GLY A 325 -27.03 -1.32 6.46
CA GLY A 325 -26.45 -0.07 6.96
C GLY A 325 -27.09 0.36 8.28
N ARG A 326 -26.46 1.35 8.93
CA ARG A 326 -27.02 1.96 10.16
C ARG A 326 -28.36 2.67 9.92
N ASP A 327 -28.59 3.09 8.68
CA ASP A 327 -29.84 3.64 8.18
C ASP A 327 -30.92 2.55 7.95
N GLY A 328 -30.56 1.27 8.06
CA GLY A 328 -31.43 0.12 7.86
C GLY A 328 -31.58 -0.28 6.39
N HIS A 329 -30.88 0.38 5.46
CA HIS A 329 -30.93 0.03 4.05
C HIS A 329 -30.04 -1.19 3.77
N GLU A 330 -30.55 -2.09 2.91
CA GLU A 330 -29.78 -3.23 2.44
C GLU A 330 -28.88 -2.82 1.26
N LEU A 331 -27.61 -3.20 1.34
CA LEU A 331 -26.56 -2.90 0.36
C LEU A 331 -25.86 -4.21 -0.02
N ALA A 332 -25.33 -4.26 -1.25
CA ALA A 332 -24.46 -5.35 -1.68
C ALA A 332 -23.03 -5.10 -1.17
N LEU A 333 -22.54 -5.95 -0.27
CA LEU A 333 -21.17 -5.91 0.26
C LEU A 333 -20.22 -6.71 -0.61
N TYR A 334 -19.20 -6.01 -1.09
CA TYR A 334 -18.09 -6.57 -1.85
C TYR A 334 -16.82 -6.50 -1.00
N ARG A 335 -16.34 -7.66 -0.55
CA ARG A 335 -15.11 -7.79 0.25
C ARG A 335 -13.91 -7.80 -0.67
N MET A 336 -13.25 -6.65 -0.77
CA MET A 336 -12.15 -6.42 -1.68
C MET A 336 -10.90 -7.18 -1.18
N PRO A 337 -10.26 -8.03 -2.01
CA PRO A 337 -9.11 -8.84 -1.59
C PRO A 337 -7.82 -8.03 -1.38
N GLN A 338 -7.75 -6.82 -1.95
CA GLN A 338 -6.57 -5.97 -1.89
C GLN A 338 -6.50 -5.14 -0.60
N THR A 339 -5.27 -4.85 -0.17
CA THR A 339 -5.00 -3.84 0.84
C THR A 339 -5.19 -2.44 0.25
N GLU A 340 -5.95 -1.59 0.94
CA GLU A 340 -6.23 -0.22 0.58
C GLU A 340 -6.23 0.65 1.83
N THR A 341 -5.25 1.55 1.95
CA THR A 341 -5.13 2.47 3.09
C THR A 341 -5.70 3.85 2.80
N ASN A 342 -6.23 4.08 1.59
CA ASN A 342 -6.72 5.38 1.14
C ASN A 342 -5.69 6.50 1.38
N ARG A 343 -4.43 6.22 1.06
CA ARG A 343 -3.29 7.11 1.26
C ARG A 343 -3.59 8.50 0.69
N LEU A 344 -3.45 9.53 1.53
CA LEU A 344 -3.74 10.93 1.17
C LEU A 344 -5.16 11.15 0.61
N ARG A 345 -6.13 10.31 0.98
CA ARG A 345 -7.50 10.30 0.45
C ARG A 345 -7.59 10.05 -1.07
N ALA A 346 -6.55 9.48 -1.68
CA ALA A 346 -6.49 9.32 -3.14
C ALA A 346 -7.59 8.39 -3.68
N THR A 347 -7.88 7.28 -2.99
CA THR A 347 -8.91 6.33 -3.41
C THR A 347 -10.30 6.92 -3.21
N GLU A 348 -10.53 7.62 -2.10
CA GLU A 348 -11.76 8.39 -1.87
C GLU A 348 -11.97 9.44 -2.97
N MET A 349 -10.95 10.24 -3.29
CA MET A 349 -11.01 11.25 -4.36
C MET A 349 -11.29 10.64 -5.73
N LEU A 350 -10.66 9.50 -6.05
CA LEU A 350 -10.91 8.78 -7.29
C LEU A 350 -12.38 8.33 -7.38
N LEU A 351 -12.90 7.74 -6.31
CA LEU A 351 -14.29 7.27 -6.26
C LEU A 351 -15.28 8.45 -6.32
N LEU A 352 -15.01 9.54 -5.61
CA LEU A 352 -15.79 10.78 -5.67
C LEU A 352 -15.84 11.33 -7.11
N ALA A 353 -14.68 11.48 -7.74
CA ALA A 353 -14.58 11.92 -9.13
C ALA A 353 -15.33 11.00 -10.10
N ALA A 354 -15.25 9.67 -9.90
CA ALA A 354 -15.99 8.71 -10.71
C ALA A 354 -17.51 8.92 -10.62
N HIS A 355 -18.01 9.37 -9.47
CA HIS A 355 -19.41 9.71 -9.27
C HIS A 355 -19.79 11.12 -9.74
N GLY A 356 -18.83 11.92 -10.22
CA GLY A 356 -19.03 13.34 -10.51
C GLY A 356 -19.37 14.16 -9.26
N VAL A 357 -18.99 13.66 -8.08
CA VAL A 357 -19.24 14.30 -6.78
C VAL A 357 -17.91 14.73 -6.18
N GLY A 358 -17.90 15.87 -5.48
CA GLY A 358 -16.71 16.37 -4.79
C GLY A 358 -15.83 17.24 -5.67
N GLU A 359 -15.19 18.23 -5.03
CA GLU A 359 -14.29 19.16 -5.71
C GLU A 359 -12.87 18.58 -5.75
N LEU A 360 -12.34 18.38 -6.95
CA LEU A 360 -10.95 18.01 -7.12
C LEU A 360 -10.05 19.23 -6.93
N PRO A 361 -8.95 19.11 -6.17
CA PRO A 361 -8.02 20.22 -6.00
C PRO A 361 -7.36 20.57 -7.34
N VAL A 362 -7.38 21.86 -7.66
CA VAL A 362 -6.71 22.39 -8.86
C VAL A 362 -5.20 22.18 -8.77
N GLU A 363 -4.63 22.31 -7.57
CA GLU A 363 -3.22 22.08 -7.31
C GLU A 363 -3.02 20.83 -6.45
N VAL A 364 -2.13 19.95 -6.88
CA VAL A 364 -1.75 18.74 -6.14
C VAL A 364 -0.23 18.65 -6.00
N GLY A 365 0.23 18.27 -4.80
CA GLY A 365 1.61 17.90 -4.58
C GLY A 365 1.94 16.56 -5.25
N LEU A 366 3.23 16.28 -5.45
CA LEU A 366 3.68 15.06 -6.11
C LEU A 366 3.23 13.79 -5.38
N ASP A 367 3.24 13.79 -4.04
CA ASP A 367 2.86 12.61 -3.25
C ASP A 367 1.39 12.21 -3.46
N LEU A 368 0.49 13.20 -3.54
CA LEU A 368 -0.92 12.98 -3.84
C LEU A 368 -1.12 12.57 -5.29
N LEU A 369 -0.43 13.21 -6.24
CA LEU A 369 -0.51 12.87 -7.66
C LEU A 369 -0.06 11.43 -7.94
N VAL A 370 1.00 10.98 -7.25
CA VAL A 370 1.48 9.59 -7.29
C VAL A 370 0.46 8.65 -6.67
N ALA A 371 -0.08 8.98 -5.50
CA ALA A 371 -1.11 8.16 -4.85
C ALA A 371 -2.36 8.01 -5.73
N LEU A 372 -2.82 9.09 -6.38
CA LEU A 372 -3.92 9.06 -7.36
C LEU A 372 -3.60 8.16 -8.55
N ALA A 373 -2.40 8.30 -9.14
CA ALA A 373 -1.96 7.46 -10.24
C ALA A 373 -1.89 5.97 -9.85
N GLU A 374 -1.40 5.66 -8.65
CA GLU A 374 -1.36 4.29 -8.10
C GLU A 374 -2.78 3.73 -7.95
N SER A 375 -3.73 4.50 -7.38
CA SER A 375 -5.13 4.09 -7.28
C SER A 375 -5.78 3.91 -8.66
N CYS A 376 -5.56 4.83 -9.60
CA CYS A 376 -6.07 4.70 -10.97
C CYS A 376 -5.57 3.42 -11.65
N LEU A 377 -4.28 3.09 -11.51
CA LEU A 377 -3.71 1.87 -12.07
C LEU A 377 -4.26 0.60 -11.39
N ARG A 378 -4.37 0.62 -10.05
CA ARG A 378 -4.91 -0.51 -9.27
C ARG A 378 -6.34 -0.85 -9.68
N TYR A 379 -7.19 0.16 -9.82
CA TYR A 379 -8.60 -0.01 -10.17
C TYR A 379 -8.90 0.12 -11.66
N LYS A 380 -7.86 0.26 -12.52
CA LYS A 380 -8.01 0.57 -13.96
C LYS A 380 -9.04 1.67 -14.22
N CYS A 381 -9.01 2.74 -13.41
CA CYS A 381 -10.00 3.82 -13.39
C CYS A 381 -9.29 5.16 -13.53
N THR A 382 -9.01 5.58 -14.77
CA THR A 382 -8.30 6.84 -15.07
C THR A 382 -9.23 7.93 -15.56
N SER A 383 -10.29 7.55 -16.29
CA SER A 383 -11.20 8.47 -16.96
C SER A 383 -11.76 9.60 -16.08
N PRO A 384 -12.08 9.39 -14.78
CA PRO A 384 -12.62 10.49 -13.97
C PRO A 384 -11.61 11.61 -13.68
N LEU A 385 -10.30 11.31 -13.78
CA LEU A 385 -9.23 12.24 -13.43
C LEU A 385 -8.42 12.71 -14.65
N GLU A 386 -8.62 12.12 -15.82
CA GLU A 386 -7.84 12.41 -17.04
C GLU A 386 -7.86 13.89 -17.42
N GLY A 387 -9.02 14.54 -17.40
CA GLY A 387 -9.15 15.97 -17.71
C GLY A 387 -8.38 16.85 -16.72
N MET A 388 -8.46 16.57 -15.42
CA MET A 388 -7.73 17.31 -14.39
C MET A 388 -6.22 17.09 -14.48
N ALA A 389 -5.81 15.84 -14.70
CA ALA A 389 -4.40 15.48 -14.86
C ALA A 389 -3.78 16.19 -16.06
N ALA A 390 -4.44 16.17 -17.22
CA ALA A 390 -3.94 16.77 -18.45
C ALA A 390 -3.88 18.30 -18.40
N ASN A 391 -4.92 18.95 -17.87
CA ASN A 391 -5.07 20.40 -17.97
C ASN A 391 -4.42 21.16 -16.81
N HIS A 392 -4.34 20.57 -15.61
CA HIS A 392 -3.92 21.30 -14.41
C HIS A 392 -2.69 20.69 -13.73
N TRP A 393 -2.65 19.37 -13.57
CA TRP A 393 -1.60 18.75 -12.75
C TRP A 393 -0.30 18.53 -13.51
N LEU A 394 -0.34 17.80 -14.64
CA LEU A 394 0.86 17.41 -15.40
C LEU A 394 1.70 18.57 -15.96
N PRO A 395 1.12 19.68 -16.46
CA PRO A 395 1.92 20.79 -16.99
C PRO A 395 2.96 21.34 -16.00
N ARG A 396 2.63 21.34 -14.69
CA ARG A 396 3.53 21.83 -13.63
C ARG A 396 4.75 20.93 -13.41
N TRP A 397 4.64 19.65 -13.75
CA TRP A 397 5.69 18.66 -13.60
C TRP A 397 6.40 18.37 -14.93
N GLU A 398 6.09 19.11 -15.99
CA GLU A 398 6.68 18.89 -17.31
C GLU A 398 8.20 19.06 -17.33
N HIS A 399 8.81 19.77 -16.39
CA HIS A 399 10.28 19.91 -16.34
C HIS A 399 10.89 19.19 -15.13
N ALA A 400 10.07 18.54 -14.31
CA ALA A 400 10.52 17.86 -13.11
C ALA A 400 11.25 16.56 -13.43
N SER A 401 12.15 16.20 -12.52
CA SER A 401 13.17 15.17 -12.73
C SER A 401 13.08 14.11 -11.61
N ASP A 402 11.86 13.79 -11.17
CA ASP A 402 11.58 12.79 -10.13
C ASP A 402 11.15 11.46 -10.78
N ASP A 403 11.73 10.36 -10.33
CA ASP A 403 11.46 9.03 -10.88
C ASP A 403 10.02 8.55 -10.62
N ARG A 404 9.35 9.09 -9.60
CA ARG A 404 7.93 8.79 -9.32
C ARG A 404 7.00 9.26 -10.43
N LEU A 405 7.42 10.25 -11.23
CA LEU A 405 6.64 10.75 -12.37
C LEU A 405 6.47 9.70 -13.47
N VAL A 406 7.29 8.65 -13.51
CA VAL A 406 7.10 7.53 -14.46
C VAL A 406 5.75 6.84 -14.23
N VAL A 407 5.36 6.64 -12.96
CA VAL A 407 4.07 6.00 -12.60
C VAL A 407 2.91 6.90 -13.01
N VAL A 408 3.01 8.19 -12.71
CA VAL A 408 2.01 9.19 -13.07
C VAL A 408 1.85 9.28 -14.60
N ALA A 409 2.96 9.38 -15.32
CA ALA A 409 2.95 9.49 -16.77
C ALA A 409 2.41 8.22 -17.44
N TYR A 410 2.68 7.05 -16.86
CA TYR A 410 2.11 5.79 -17.31
C TYR A 410 0.60 5.72 -17.07
N ALA A 411 0.13 6.09 -15.86
CA ALA A 411 -1.29 6.06 -15.50
C ALA A 411 -2.14 6.96 -16.39
N PHE A 412 -1.68 8.19 -16.65
CA PHE A 412 -2.44 9.19 -17.42
C PHE A 412 -2.04 9.26 -18.90
N GLY A 413 -1.23 8.31 -19.39
CA GLY A 413 -0.84 8.26 -20.81
C GLY A 413 -0.01 9.45 -21.29
N ALA A 414 0.73 10.14 -20.41
CA ALA A 414 1.55 11.31 -20.72
C ALA A 414 2.85 10.92 -21.43
N ARG A 415 2.75 10.56 -22.72
CA ARG A 415 3.84 9.96 -23.52
C ARG A 415 5.16 10.71 -23.47
N ARG A 416 5.13 12.04 -23.57
CA ARG A 416 6.34 12.90 -23.55
C ARG A 416 7.06 12.84 -22.20
N LEU A 417 6.32 12.99 -21.11
CA LEU A 417 6.85 12.89 -19.75
C LEU A 417 7.38 11.48 -19.50
N PHE A 418 6.63 10.45 -19.90
CA PHE A 418 7.02 9.05 -19.76
C PHE A 418 8.35 8.78 -20.49
N ALA A 419 8.43 9.07 -21.79
CA ALA A 419 9.61 8.82 -22.61
C ALA A 419 10.86 9.54 -22.09
N ARG A 420 10.74 10.80 -21.67
CA ARG A 420 11.86 11.55 -21.11
C ARG A 420 12.33 10.96 -19.77
N SER A 421 11.40 10.66 -18.88
CA SER A 421 11.73 10.12 -17.56
C SER A 421 12.34 8.71 -17.64
N THR A 422 11.79 7.84 -18.50
CA THR A 422 12.33 6.49 -18.71
C THR A 422 13.64 6.51 -19.48
N ARG A 423 13.83 7.40 -20.47
CA ARG A 423 15.13 7.60 -21.14
C ARG A 423 16.22 7.95 -20.14
N ARG A 424 15.96 8.92 -19.25
CA ARG A 424 16.91 9.30 -18.20
C ARG A 424 17.21 8.13 -17.27
N ALA A 425 16.18 7.39 -16.84
CA ALA A 425 16.37 6.19 -16.05
C ALA A 425 17.26 5.15 -16.74
N ILE A 426 16.97 4.80 -18.00
CA ILE A 426 17.75 3.83 -18.78
C ILE A 426 19.22 4.27 -18.88
N LEU A 427 19.47 5.56 -19.12
CA LEU A 427 20.81 6.11 -19.24
C LEU A 427 21.64 5.98 -17.96
N HIS A 428 21.03 6.16 -16.78
CA HIS A 428 21.76 6.24 -15.51
C HIS A 428 21.66 5.00 -14.62
N LEU A 429 20.79 4.05 -14.94
CA LEU A 429 20.65 2.81 -14.16
C LEU A 429 21.92 1.96 -14.26
N LEU A 430 22.42 1.45 -13.14
CA LEU A 430 23.64 0.62 -13.07
C LEU A 430 23.35 -0.87 -12.99
N ASP A 431 22.44 -1.27 -12.10
CA ASP A 431 22.23 -2.66 -11.71
C ASP A 431 20.78 -2.95 -11.30
N GLU A 432 20.48 -4.23 -11.07
CA GLU A 432 19.16 -4.69 -10.62
C GLU A 432 18.78 -4.17 -9.22
N PRO A 433 19.69 -4.05 -8.23
CA PRO A 433 19.38 -3.41 -6.96
C PRO A 433 18.86 -1.97 -7.10
N GLN A 434 19.49 -1.14 -7.95
CA GLN A 434 19.01 0.21 -8.22
C GLN A 434 17.64 0.23 -8.89
N LEU A 435 17.36 -0.77 -9.75
CA LEU A 435 16.04 -0.94 -10.35
C LEU A 435 15.00 -1.33 -9.31
N GLY A 436 15.35 -2.24 -8.41
CA GLY A 436 14.50 -2.70 -7.31
C GLY A 436 14.12 -1.57 -6.35
N ALA A 437 15.00 -0.58 -6.17
CA ALA A 437 14.71 0.63 -5.40
C ALA A 437 13.75 1.61 -6.08
N LYS A 438 13.41 1.42 -7.38
CA LYS A 438 12.50 2.32 -8.08
C LYS A 438 11.04 2.04 -7.71
N PRO A 439 10.22 3.08 -7.50
CA PRO A 439 8.82 2.95 -7.09
C PRO A 439 7.87 2.56 -8.24
N TRP A 440 8.39 1.94 -9.31
CA TRP A 440 7.62 1.66 -10.51
C TRP A 440 6.95 0.30 -10.44
N PRO A 441 5.78 0.10 -11.08
CA PRO A 441 5.21 -1.22 -11.28
C PRO A 441 6.20 -2.23 -11.91
N PRO A 442 6.14 -3.52 -11.55
CA PRO A 442 7.05 -4.55 -12.06
C PRO A 442 7.16 -4.56 -13.59
N ARG A 443 6.01 -4.54 -14.28
CA ARG A 443 5.95 -4.50 -15.76
C ARG A 443 6.75 -3.34 -16.37
N ILE A 444 6.82 -2.18 -15.70
CA ILE A 444 7.61 -1.03 -16.17
C ILE A 444 9.09 -1.27 -15.90
N ARG A 445 9.45 -1.76 -14.70
CA ARG A 445 10.83 -2.09 -14.35
C ARG A 445 11.42 -3.10 -15.32
N ASP A 446 10.70 -4.17 -15.62
CA ASP A 446 11.14 -5.24 -16.51
C ASP A 446 11.40 -4.72 -17.93
N LYS A 447 10.50 -3.86 -18.44
CA LYS A 447 10.68 -3.21 -19.75
C LYS A 447 11.87 -2.25 -19.77
N VAL A 448 12.01 -1.40 -18.75
CA VAL A 448 13.14 -0.47 -18.63
C VAL A 448 14.47 -1.24 -18.56
N TRP A 449 14.50 -2.34 -17.80
CA TRP A 449 15.68 -3.21 -17.69
C TRP A 449 16.01 -3.88 -19.01
N ALA A 450 15.02 -4.47 -19.69
CA ALA A 450 15.20 -5.11 -20.98
C ALA A 450 15.77 -4.13 -22.03
N VAL A 451 15.21 -2.92 -22.11
CA VAL A 451 15.71 -1.87 -23.02
C VAL A 451 17.14 -1.48 -22.66
N ARG A 452 17.44 -1.29 -21.37
CA ARG A 452 18.81 -1.00 -20.92
C ARG A 452 19.78 -2.10 -21.33
N CYS A 453 19.48 -3.36 -21.03
CA CYS A 453 20.35 -4.49 -21.36
C CYS A 453 20.59 -4.60 -22.87
N ALA A 454 19.55 -4.42 -23.68
CA ALA A 454 19.67 -4.39 -25.13
C ALA A 454 20.59 -3.25 -25.62
N LYS A 455 20.48 -2.06 -25.03
CA LYS A 455 21.30 -0.90 -25.39
C LYS A 455 22.75 -1.04 -24.95
N VAL A 456 22.99 -1.62 -23.78
CA VAL A 456 24.34 -1.97 -23.30
C VAL A 456 24.99 -2.94 -24.28
N ALA A 457 24.26 -3.98 -24.69
CA ALA A 457 24.73 -4.94 -25.69
C ALA A 457 25.02 -4.27 -27.05
N GLN A 458 24.18 -3.33 -27.50
CA GLN A 458 24.43 -2.56 -28.74
C GLN A 458 25.71 -1.73 -28.69
N VAL A 459 25.99 -1.07 -27.56
CA VAL A 459 27.24 -0.32 -27.38
C VAL A 459 28.45 -1.25 -27.41
N HIS A 460 28.39 -2.40 -26.71
CA HIS A 460 29.47 -3.38 -26.77
C HIS A 460 29.66 -3.95 -28.18
N ALA A 461 28.57 -4.22 -28.91
CA ALA A 461 28.63 -4.68 -30.30
C ALA A 461 29.27 -3.62 -31.22
N CYS A 462 29.06 -2.33 -30.96
CA CYS A 462 29.74 -1.25 -31.68
C CYS A 462 31.26 -1.26 -31.41
N CYS A 463 31.67 -1.43 -30.16
CA CYS A 463 33.08 -1.57 -29.78
C CYS A 463 33.72 -2.82 -30.42
N GLU A 464 33.02 -3.96 -30.38
CA GLU A 464 33.47 -5.21 -30.99
C GLU A 464 33.58 -5.09 -32.51
N ALA A 465 32.56 -4.54 -33.17
CA ALA A 465 32.56 -4.32 -34.61
C ALA A 465 33.73 -3.42 -35.04
N ALA A 466 34.00 -2.34 -34.28
CA ALA A 466 35.12 -1.45 -34.55
C ALA A 466 36.49 -2.15 -34.45
N VAL A 467 36.67 -3.08 -33.51
CA VAL A 467 37.91 -3.87 -33.38
C VAL A 467 37.99 -4.97 -34.45
N ALA A 468 36.91 -5.74 -34.63
CA ALA A 468 36.81 -6.82 -35.60
C ALA A 468 36.98 -6.32 -37.03
N GLU A 469 36.62 -5.06 -37.28
CA GLU A 469 36.88 -4.38 -38.52
C GLU A 469 38.37 -4.48 -38.89
N TYR A 470 39.29 -4.17 -37.98
CA TYR A 470 40.73 -4.22 -38.25
C TYR A 470 41.35 -5.62 -38.14
N LEU A 471 40.69 -6.57 -37.46
CA LEU A 471 41.16 -7.96 -37.34
C LEU A 471 40.78 -8.86 -38.53
N ARG A 472 39.89 -8.40 -39.42
CA ARG A 472 39.42 -9.18 -40.58
C ARG A 472 40.60 -9.56 -41.51
N PRO A 473 40.70 -10.82 -41.98
CA PRO A 473 41.78 -11.24 -42.88
C PRO A 473 41.84 -10.37 -44.15
N PRO A 474 43.04 -10.03 -44.65
CA PRO A 474 43.21 -9.14 -45.79
C PRO A 474 42.83 -9.83 -47.11
N GLY A 475 41.54 -9.86 -47.42
CA GLY A 475 40.97 -10.30 -48.70
C GLY A 475 40.94 -9.22 -49.79
N GLY A 476 41.84 -8.22 -49.75
CA GLY A 476 42.14 -7.38 -50.93
C GLY A 476 42.25 -5.86 -50.74
N ALA A 477 41.77 -5.25 -49.64
CA ALA A 477 41.87 -3.80 -49.44
C ALA A 477 42.24 -3.47 -47.98
N THR A 478 43.30 -2.68 -47.79
CA THR A 478 43.60 -2.04 -46.49
C THR A 478 42.54 -1.00 -46.18
N ARG A 479 42.23 -0.78 -44.90
CA ARG A 479 41.18 0.20 -44.50
C ARG A 479 41.69 1.63 -44.57
N CYS A 480 42.98 1.79 -44.35
CA CYS A 480 43.69 2.98 -44.73
C CYS A 480 43.45 3.27 -46.22
N ARG A 481 42.85 4.42 -46.53
CA ARG A 481 42.63 4.92 -47.90
C ARG A 481 43.91 4.96 -48.76
N ARG A 482 45.09 4.89 -48.11
CA ARG A 482 46.43 4.90 -48.75
C ARG A 482 47.10 3.53 -48.86
N GLY A 483 46.46 2.42 -48.54
CA GLY A 483 47.14 1.12 -48.67
C GLY A 483 47.97 0.69 -47.45
N SER A 484 48.03 1.47 -46.37
CA SER A 484 49.04 1.30 -45.31
C SER A 484 48.62 0.33 -44.21
N ARG A 485 49.23 -0.87 -44.20
CA ARG A 485 49.07 -1.85 -43.12
C ARG A 485 49.61 -1.37 -41.76
N ALA A 486 50.67 -0.56 -41.77
CA ALA A 486 51.21 0.04 -40.56
C ALA A 486 50.23 1.05 -39.94
N CYS A 487 49.50 1.80 -40.79
CA CYS A 487 48.42 2.68 -40.33
C CYS A 487 47.27 1.88 -39.71
N ASP A 488 46.84 0.79 -40.36
CA ASP A 488 45.77 -0.08 -39.84
C ASP A 488 46.16 -0.71 -38.49
N ALA A 489 47.40 -1.21 -38.35
CA ALA A 489 47.90 -1.76 -37.10
C ALA A 489 47.99 -0.71 -35.97
N ALA A 490 48.41 0.51 -36.29
CA ALA A 490 48.45 1.62 -35.32
C ALA A 490 47.03 2.04 -34.88
N CYS A 491 46.07 2.09 -35.81
CA CYS A 491 44.68 2.40 -35.51
C CYS A 491 44.02 1.32 -34.64
N LEU A 492 44.28 0.04 -34.95
CA LEU A 492 43.84 -1.09 -34.12
C LEU A 492 44.45 -1.03 -32.71
N GLY A 493 45.77 -0.81 -32.60
CA GLY A 493 46.44 -0.69 -31.30
C GLY A 493 45.86 0.44 -30.47
N TRP A 494 45.56 1.58 -31.08
CA TRP A 494 44.92 2.72 -30.41
C TRP A 494 43.49 2.40 -29.94
N LEU A 495 42.69 1.72 -30.76
CA LEU A 495 41.35 1.26 -30.37
C LEU A 495 41.41 0.29 -29.19
N MET A 496 42.28 -0.73 -29.28
CA MET A 496 42.40 -1.75 -28.23
C MET A 496 42.84 -1.14 -26.91
N LEU A 497 43.88 -0.30 -26.91
CA LEU A 497 44.35 0.40 -25.70
C LEU A 497 43.28 1.35 -25.14
N GLY A 498 42.68 2.18 -26.00
CA GLY A 498 41.69 3.15 -25.57
C GLY A 498 40.43 2.51 -24.98
N LEU A 499 39.97 1.39 -25.56
CA LEU A 499 38.84 0.61 -25.05
C LEU A 499 39.20 -0.17 -23.78
N ASP A 500 40.41 -0.73 -23.68
CA ASP A 500 40.88 -1.47 -22.50
C ASP A 500 41.03 -0.58 -21.27
N GLU A 501 41.67 0.59 -21.41
CA GLU A 501 41.78 1.62 -20.35
C GLU A 501 40.40 2.02 -19.80
N ARG A 502 39.40 1.97 -20.68
CA ARG A 502 38.01 2.32 -20.39
C ARG A 502 37.16 1.08 -20.07
N GLY A 503 37.73 -0.12 -19.95
CA GLY A 503 36.99 -1.34 -19.63
C GLY A 503 35.86 -1.68 -20.60
N MET A 504 35.97 -1.25 -21.86
CA MET A 504 35.00 -1.47 -22.94
C MET A 504 35.44 -2.57 -23.92
N LEU A 505 36.59 -3.22 -23.64
CA LEU A 505 37.17 -4.22 -24.54
C LEU A 505 36.38 -5.56 -24.46
N PRO A 506 35.97 -6.16 -25.60
CA PRO A 506 35.03 -7.29 -25.63
C PRO A 506 35.47 -8.57 -24.92
N ALA A 507 36.78 -8.86 -24.87
CA ALA A 507 37.31 -10.15 -24.39
C ALA A 507 37.79 -10.15 -22.93
N PHE A 508 38.00 -8.97 -22.32
CA PHE A 508 38.62 -8.81 -21.00
C PHE A 508 37.79 -7.98 -20.03
N SER A 509 36.54 -7.66 -20.38
CA SER A 509 35.60 -6.95 -19.51
C SER A 509 35.26 -7.78 -18.27
N GLN A 510 36.14 -7.79 -17.28
CA GLN A 510 35.73 -8.03 -15.89
C GLN A 510 34.85 -6.84 -15.49
N ALA A 511 33.61 -7.18 -15.15
CA ALA A 511 32.45 -6.31 -14.99
C ALA A 511 32.70 -5.07 -14.12
N ARG A 512 33.18 -3.97 -14.71
CA ARG A 512 32.90 -2.64 -14.15
C ARG A 512 31.45 -2.32 -14.49
N THR A 513 30.58 -2.31 -13.50
CA THR A 513 29.21 -1.83 -13.65
C THR A 513 29.24 -0.36 -14.06
N ARG A 514 28.80 -0.08 -15.29
CA ARG A 514 28.68 1.27 -15.84
C ARG A 514 27.25 1.53 -16.28
N SER A 515 26.84 2.78 -16.15
CA SER A 515 25.64 3.31 -16.78
C SER A 515 25.87 3.49 -18.28
N LEU A 516 24.78 3.52 -19.06
CA LEU A 516 24.86 3.81 -20.49
C LEU A 516 25.42 5.22 -20.76
N ALA A 517 25.11 6.18 -19.89
CA ALA A 517 25.70 7.52 -19.94
C ALA A 517 27.22 7.47 -19.80
N GLU A 518 27.74 6.79 -18.79
CA GLU A 518 29.19 6.64 -18.57
C GLU A 518 29.88 5.86 -19.71
N MET A 519 29.21 4.88 -20.31
CA MET A 519 29.73 4.18 -21.50
C MET A 519 29.84 5.13 -22.70
N GLY A 520 28.81 5.95 -22.92
CA GLY A 520 28.82 6.99 -23.95
C GLY A 520 29.93 8.02 -23.74
N GLU A 521 30.06 8.54 -22.51
CA GLU A 521 31.13 9.48 -22.14
C GLU A 521 32.52 8.88 -22.26
N ALA A 522 32.69 7.61 -21.89
CA ALA A 522 33.97 6.90 -22.02
C ALA A 522 34.43 6.85 -23.48
N VAL A 523 33.53 6.45 -24.40
CA VAL A 523 33.82 6.42 -25.85
C VAL A 523 34.00 7.85 -26.40
N GLY A 524 33.19 8.80 -25.95
CA GLY A 524 33.29 10.21 -26.32
C GLY A 524 34.64 10.83 -25.96
N GLY A 525 35.17 10.51 -24.78
CA GLY A 525 36.47 10.97 -24.28
C GLY A 525 37.68 10.22 -24.83
N MET A 526 37.53 9.32 -25.81
CA MET A 526 38.66 8.75 -26.52
C MET A 526 39.31 9.80 -27.43
N GLY A 527 40.62 10.01 -27.31
CA GLY A 527 41.37 10.89 -28.21
C GLY A 527 41.45 10.34 -29.64
N ALA A 528 41.57 11.22 -30.63
CA ALA A 528 41.79 10.81 -32.01
C ALA A 528 43.12 10.05 -32.15
N CYS A 529 43.16 9.04 -33.02
CA CYS A 529 44.41 8.34 -33.29
C CYS A 529 45.42 9.27 -33.98
N SER A 530 46.57 9.49 -33.33
CA SER A 530 47.76 10.14 -33.92
C SER A 530 48.43 9.22 -34.93
N SER A 531 47.67 8.78 -35.94
CA SER A 531 48.14 7.91 -37.01
C SER A 531 49.12 8.64 -37.93
N LEU A 532 49.89 7.86 -38.69
CA LEU A 532 50.91 8.33 -39.67
C LEU A 532 50.38 9.34 -40.71
N HIS A 533 49.06 9.52 -40.82
CA HIS A 533 48.41 10.40 -41.79
C HIS A 533 47.59 11.54 -41.16
N GLY A 534 47.90 11.96 -39.93
CA GLY A 534 47.30 13.14 -39.32
C GLY A 534 45.80 13.02 -39.04
N GLY A 535 45.32 11.84 -38.66
CA GLY A 535 43.93 11.61 -38.21
C GLY A 535 42.93 11.26 -39.32
N VAL A 536 43.32 11.24 -40.59
CA VAL A 536 42.42 10.88 -41.72
C VAL A 536 41.92 9.43 -41.64
N CYS A 537 42.62 8.57 -40.92
CA CYS A 537 42.25 7.17 -40.69
C CYS A 537 41.76 6.92 -39.25
N ASP A 538 41.28 7.96 -38.55
CA ASP A 538 40.83 7.84 -37.15
C ASP A 538 39.57 6.96 -37.02
N PRO A 539 39.65 5.76 -36.41
CA PRO A 539 38.48 4.92 -36.20
C PRO A 539 37.55 5.43 -35.10
N VAL A 540 38.06 6.30 -34.22
CA VAL A 540 37.32 6.74 -33.03
C VAL A 540 36.13 7.63 -33.44
N GLY A 541 36.26 8.42 -34.50
CA GLY A 541 35.14 9.23 -35.02
C GLY A 541 33.92 8.40 -35.43
N ALA A 542 34.12 7.33 -36.19
CA ALA A 542 33.04 6.44 -36.61
C ALA A 542 32.43 5.68 -35.44
N LEU A 543 33.26 5.21 -34.49
CA LEU A 543 32.80 4.57 -33.27
C LEU A 543 31.95 5.52 -32.41
N ARG A 544 32.38 6.78 -32.21
CA ARG A 544 31.60 7.79 -31.47
C ARG A 544 30.25 8.03 -32.12
N ALA A 545 30.19 8.13 -33.45
CA ALA A 545 28.93 8.29 -34.17
C ALA A 545 27.99 7.09 -33.95
N ALA A 546 28.49 5.86 -34.12
CA ALA A 546 27.69 4.65 -33.91
C ALA A 546 27.15 4.52 -32.46
N VAL A 547 27.97 4.84 -31.46
CA VAL A 547 27.52 4.86 -30.06
C VAL A 547 26.54 6.01 -29.81
N GLY A 548 26.74 7.17 -30.43
CA GLY A 548 25.80 8.29 -30.41
C GLY A 548 24.42 7.89 -30.92
N ASP A 549 24.34 7.21 -32.07
CA ASP A 549 23.09 6.72 -32.66
C ASP A 549 22.34 5.76 -31.71
N VAL A 550 23.08 4.89 -31.02
CA VAL A 550 22.50 3.97 -30.01
C VAL A 550 21.88 4.76 -28.85
N LEU A 551 22.53 5.83 -28.37
CA LEU A 551 22.02 6.66 -27.27
C LEU A 551 20.87 7.59 -27.69
N GLU A 552 20.87 8.07 -28.93
CA GLU A 552 19.81 8.91 -29.49
C GLU A 552 18.53 8.11 -29.76
N SER A 553 18.66 6.85 -30.18
CA SER A 553 17.52 5.96 -30.42
C SER A 553 16.70 5.60 -29.18
N LEU A 554 17.12 6.01 -27.97
CA LEU A 554 16.33 5.91 -26.74
C LEU A 554 15.14 6.89 -26.68
N GLY A 555 15.10 7.90 -27.55
CA GLY A 555 14.02 8.89 -27.59
C GLY A 555 12.81 8.52 -28.44
N GLY A 556 12.86 7.40 -29.18
CA GLY A 556 11.87 6.97 -30.17
C GLY A 556 10.83 5.99 -29.65
#